data_AF-A0A963VJJ3-F1
#
_entry.id   AF-A0A963VJJ3-F1
#
_cell.length_a   1.000
_cell.length_b   1.000
_cell.length_c   1.000
_cell.angle_alpha   90.00
_cell.angle_beta   90.00
_cell.angle_gamma   90.00
#
_symmetry.space_group_name_H-M   'P 1'
#
loop_
_entity.id
_entity.type
_entity.pdbx_description
1 polymer ?
#
loop_
_entity_poly.entity_id
_entity_poly.type
_entity_poly.pdbx_seq_one_letter_code
_entity_poly.pdbx_strand_id
1 'polypeptide(L)'
;SNVREMLNRKDDAGEYMIPFIVVCDAFQSETVAFADLVLPDTTYLERHDVMGMLDRPISEFDGPVDSVRIPVVQPLGECKPFQ
;
A
#
# COMPACT_ATOMS: atom_id res chain seq x y z
N SER A 1 8.93 8.34 17.41
CA SER A 1 9.19 8.78 16.02
C SER A 1 8.42 10.05 15.78
N ASN A 2 9.07 11.11 15.29
CA ASN A 2 8.47 12.42 15.02
C ASN A 2 7.25 12.34 14.06
N VAL A 3 7.20 11.32 13.20
CA VAL A 3 6.09 11.10 12.24
C VAL A 3 4.78 10.74 12.95
N ARG A 4 4.82 9.90 13.99
CA ARG A 4 3.60 9.51 14.74
C ARG A 4 2.96 10.70 15.44
N GLU A 5 3.78 11.63 15.93
CA GLU A 5 3.29 12.88 16.52
C GLU A 5 2.67 13.80 15.48
N MET A 6 3.23 13.85 14.27
CA MET A 6 2.65 14.62 13.15
C MET A 6 1.29 14.06 12.71
N LEU A 7 1.16 12.73 12.62
CA LEU A 7 -0.10 12.07 12.24
C LEU A 7 -1.23 12.32 13.25
N ASN A 8 -0.89 12.47 14.53
CA ASN A 8 -1.87 12.77 15.59
C ASN A 8 -1.96 14.25 15.94
N ARG A 9 -1.28 15.12 15.20
CA ARG A 9 -1.21 16.54 15.53
C ARG A 9 -2.60 17.17 15.42
N LYS A 10 -2.94 17.99 16.41
CA LYS A 10 -4.16 18.77 16.45
C LYS A 10 -3.85 20.27 16.37
N ASP A 11 -4.79 21.05 15.88
CA ASP A 11 -4.74 22.50 15.88
C ASP A 11 -5.17 23.11 17.22
N ASP A 12 -5.15 24.44 17.30
CA ASP A 12 -5.55 25.18 18.50
C ASP A 12 -7.04 25.00 18.85
N ALA A 13 -7.86 24.55 17.89
CA ALA A 13 -9.26 24.20 18.09
C ALA A 13 -9.45 22.75 18.57
N GLY A 14 -8.39 21.94 18.60
CA GLY A 14 -8.41 20.54 19.04
C GLY A 14 -8.75 19.53 17.94
N GLU A 15 -8.88 20.00 16.70
CA GLU A 15 -9.19 19.18 15.53
C GLU A 15 -7.91 18.59 14.93
N TYR A 16 -8.01 17.38 14.36
CA TYR A 16 -6.87 16.76 13.71
C TYR A 16 -6.44 17.59 12.50
N MET A 17 -5.13 17.89 12.42
CA MET A 17 -4.54 18.62 11.30
C MET A 17 -4.67 17.87 9.97
N ILE A 18 -4.70 16.54 10.03
CA ILE A 18 -5.09 15.66 8.92
C ILE A 18 -6.50 15.17 9.24
N PRO A 19 -7.55 15.66 8.57
CA PRO A 19 -8.93 15.42 9.01
C PRO A 19 -9.40 13.97 8.85
N PHE A 20 -8.84 13.24 7.88
CA PHE A 20 -9.26 11.87 7.60
C PHE A 20 -8.16 11.12 6.83
N ILE A 21 -7.83 9.92 7.29
CA ILE A 21 -6.78 9.08 6.72
C ILE A 21 -7.40 7.77 6.23
N VAL A 22 -7.32 7.54 4.92
CA VAL A 22 -7.65 6.25 4.30
C VAL A 22 -6.34 5.54 3.99
N VAL A 23 -6.23 4.29 4.43
CA VAL A 23 -5.07 3.44 4.14
C VAL A 23 -5.53 2.24 3.34
N CYS A 24 -4.84 2.00 2.22
CA CYS A 24 -4.99 0.79 1.46
C CYS A 24 -3.74 -0.07 1.67
N ASP A 25 -3.91 -1.25 2.25
CA ASP A 25 -2.80 -2.14 2.58
C ASP A 25 -3.26 -3.60 2.53
N ALA A 26 -2.34 -4.49 2.15
CA ALA A 26 -2.57 -5.94 2.17
C ALA A 26 -2.37 -6.52 3.58
N PHE A 27 -1.66 -5.79 4.46
CA PHE A 27 -1.32 -6.26 5.80
C PHE A 27 -1.58 -5.20 6.87
N GLN A 28 -1.62 -5.62 8.14
CA GLN A 28 -1.68 -4.70 9.27
C GLN A 28 -0.32 -4.00 9.46
N SER A 29 -0.16 -2.84 8.80
CA SER A 29 1.04 -2.01 8.93
C SER A 29 0.94 -0.97 10.07
N GLU A 30 2.06 -0.33 10.39
CA GLU A 30 2.10 0.77 11.35
C GLU A 30 1.20 1.94 10.89
N THR A 31 1.10 2.21 9.59
CA THR A 31 0.26 3.28 9.05
C THR A 31 -1.23 2.95 9.15
N VAL A 32 -1.60 1.68 8.96
CA VAL A 32 -2.97 1.19 9.16
C VAL A 32 -3.47 1.50 10.59
N ALA A 33 -2.59 1.47 11.59
CA ALA A 33 -2.96 1.78 12.97
C ALA A 33 -3.36 3.25 13.21
N PHE A 34 -3.08 4.16 12.26
CA PHE A 34 -3.47 5.56 12.31
C PHE A 34 -4.58 5.92 11.29
N ALA A 35 -5.16 4.92 10.61
CA ALA A 35 -6.20 5.13 9.61
C ALA A 35 -7.60 5.23 10.24
N ASP A 36 -8.44 6.08 9.65
CA ASP A 36 -9.88 6.12 9.96
C ASP A 36 -10.66 5.07 9.13
N LEU A 37 -10.16 4.76 7.94
CA LEU A 37 -10.70 3.73 7.05
C LEU A 37 -9.58 2.91 6.44
N VAL A 38 -9.73 1.59 6.50
CA VAL A 38 -8.80 0.63 5.89
C VAL A 38 -9.49 -0.05 4.72
N LEU A 39 -8.87 0.02 3.55
CA LEU A 39 -9.28 -0.73 2.36
C LEU A 39 -8.35 -1.93 2.20
N PRO A 40 -8.85 -3.17 2.28
CA PRO A 40 -8.00 -4.36 2.21
C PRO A 40 -7.52 -4.57 0.77
N ASP A 41 -6.22 -4.46 0.54
CA ASP A 41 -5.60 -4.69 -0.77
C ASP A 41 -5.27 -6.18 -0.99
N THR A 42 -5.04 -6.50 -2.25
CA THR A 42 -4.47 -7.76 -2.72
C THR A 42 -2.94 -7.75 -2.66
N THR A 43 -2.34 -8.91 -2.46
CA THR A 43 -0.91 -9.15 -2.62
C THR A 43 -0.53 -9.29 -4.10
N TYR A 44 0.76 -9.27 -4.40
CA TYR A 44 1.28 -9.46 -5.76
C TYR A 44 0.98 -10.84 -6.38
N LEU A 45 0.53 -11.81 -5.58
CA LEU A 45 0.15 -13.16 -6.03
C LEU A 45 -1.34 -13.28 -6.40
N GLU A 46 -2.15 -12.26 -6.07
CA GLU A 46 -3.61 -12.28 -6.19
C GLU A 46 -4.13 -11.40 -7.33
N ARG A 47 -3.26 -10.61 -7.98
CA ARG A 47 -3.65 -9.62 -8.99
C ARG A 47 -2.81 -9.67 -10.27
N HIS A 48 -3.43 -9.20 -11.35
CA HIS A 48 -2.72 -8.89 -12.58
C HIS A 48 -2.02 -7.55 -12.42
N ASP A 49 -0.74 -7.50 -12.75
CA ASP A 49 0.08 -6.30 -12.59
C ASP A 49 1.27 -6.38 -13.57
N VAL A 50 1.88 -5.24 -13.88
CA VAL A 50 3.02 -5.16 -14.80
C VAL A 50 4.12 -4.38 -14.11
N MET A 51 5.33 -4.92 -14.11
CA MET A 51 6.51 -4.22 -13.63
C MET A 51 7.44 -3.97 -14.81
N GLY A 52 7.77 -2.70 -15.03
CA GLY A 52 8.66 -2.27 -16.09
C GLY A 52 10.11 -2.11 -15.62
N MET A 53 11.00 -1.83 -16.58
CA MET A 53 12.44 -1.60 -16.37
C MET A 53 12.79 -0.54 -15.28
N LEU A 54 11.89 0.38 -14.96
CA LEU A 54 12.10 1.41 -13.94
C LEU A 54 11.65 0.97 -12.52
N ASP A 55 10.89 -0.12 -12.39
CA ASP A 55 10.30 -0.61 -11.14
C ASP A 55 11.28 -1.51 -10.36
N ARG A 56 12.58 -1.18 -10.43
CA ARG A 56 13.70 -1.99 -9.91
C ARG A 56 13.41 -2.55 -8.51
N PRO A 57 13.71 -3.84 -8.25
CA PRO A 57 14.71 -4.66 -8.93
C PRO A 57 14.08 -5.84 -9.69
N ILE A 58 13.74 -5.66 -10.96
CA ILE A 58 13.44 -6.80 -11.87
C ILE A 58 14.58 -7.01 -12.88
N SER A 59 15.45 -6.00 -13.05
CA SER A 59 16.61 -6.12 -13.93
C SER A 59 17.61 -7.15 -13.37
N GLU A 60 17.86 -8.20 -14.13
CA GLU A 60 18.89 -9.18 -13.84
C GLU A 60 20.26 -8.68 -14.28
N PHE A 61 21.32 -9.40 -13.90
CA PHE A 61 22.69 -9.06 -14.30
C PHE A 61 22.87 -9.04 -15.83
N ASP A 62 22.08 -9.84 -16.55
CA ASP A 62 22.23 -10.06 -18.00
C ASP A 62 21.54 -9.02 -18.88
N GLY A 63 20.75 -8.10 -18.32
CA GLY A 63 20.13 -7.02 -19.10
C GLY A 63 18.84 -6.44 -18.53
N PRO A 64 18.21 -5.48 -19.25
CA PRO A 64 16.91 -4.95 -18.88
C PRO A 64 15.82 -6.02 -19.02
N VAL A 65 14.89 -6.05 -18.07
CA VAL A 65 13.79 -7.02 -18.01
C VAL A 65 12.50 -6.27 -17.65
N ASP A 66 11.42 -6.67 -18.31
CA ASP A 66 10.04 -6.36 -17.93
C ASP A 66 9.36 -7.65 -17.48
N SER A 67 8.38 -7.56 -16.57
CA SER A 67 7.65 -8.73 -16.09
C SER A 67 6.16 -8.46 -15.96
N VAL A 68 5.37 -9.49 -16.21
CA VAL A 68 3.93 -9.50 -15.94
C VAL A 68 3.69 -10.40 -14.73
N ARG A 69 2.89 -9.91 -13.78
CA ARG A 69 2.35 -10.71 -12.69
C ARG A 69 1.00 -11.24 -13.09
N ILE A 70 0.87 -12.56 -12.99
CA ILE A 70 -0.37 -13.28 -13.20
C ILE A 70 -0.79 -13.86 -11.84
N PRO A 71 -2.07 -13.72 -11.42
CA PRO A 71 -2.54 -14.29 -10.17
C PRO A 71 -2.28 -15.79 -10.12
N VAL A 72 -1.61 -16.23 -9.07
CA VAL A 72 -1.42 -17.67 -8.78
C VAL A 72 -2.41 -18.17 -7.74
N VAL A 73 -3.04 -17.26 -7.00
CA VAL A 73 -4.09 -17.53 -6.03
C VAL A 73 -5.24 -16.54 -6.22
N GLN A 74 -6.44 -16.90 -5.74
CA GLN A 74 -7.58 -15.99 -5.72
C GLN A 74 -7.42 -14.94 -4.61
N PRO A 75 -7.95 -13.71 -4.77
CA PRO A 75 -7.99 -12.72 -3.71
C PRO A 75 -8.58 -13.27 -2.41
N LEU A 76 -7.92 -13.00 -1.29
CA LEU A 76 -8.38 -13.41 0.03
C LEU A 76 -9.58 -12.57 0.48
N GLY A 77 -10.67 -13.23 0.86
CA GLY A 77 -11.83 -12.59 1.48
C GLY A 77 -12.47 -11.50 0.59
N GLU A 78 -12.50 -10.26 1.10
CA GLU A 78 -13.05 -9.09 0.41
C GLU A 78 -11.97 -8.15 -0.17
N CYS A 79 -10.71 -8.61 -0.23
CA CYS A 79 -9.61 -7.84 -0.80
C CYS A 79 -9.88 -7.47 -2.27
N LYS A 80 -9.47 -6.25 -2.66
CA LYS A 80 -9.56 -5.76 -4.05
C LYS A 80 -8.27 -5.06 -4.46
N PRO A 81 -7.87 -5.10 -5.74
CA PRO A 81 -6.69 -4.41 -6.23
C PRO A 81 -6.99 -2.90 -6.35
N PHE A 82 -6.52 -2.11 -5.38
CA PHE A 82 -6.75 -0.66 -5.36
C PHE A 82 -5.56 0.16 -5.89
N GLN A 83 -4.41 -0.48 -6.09
CA GLN A 83 -3.17 0.13 -6.57
C GLN A 83 -3.08 0.12 -8.10
#